data_AF-A0A6S7K4X2-F1
#
_entry.id   AF-A0A6S7K4X2-F1
#
_cell.length_a   1.000
_cell.length_b   1.000
_cell.length_c   1.000
_cell.angle_alpha   90.00
_cell.angle_beta   90.00
_cell.angle_gamma   90.00
#
_symmetry.space_group_name_H-M   'P 1'
#
loop_
_entity.id
_entity.type
_entity.pdbx_description
1 polymer ?
#
loop_
_entity_poly.entity_id
_entity_poly.type
_entity_poly.pdbx_seq_one_letter_code
_entity_poly.pdbx_strand_id
1 'polypeptide(L)'
;MSLWPIQSFIAEMPPHLGYSFKNILVSGLWYGMKKPEMKVFQNHFVEQVKTLQDSFWLELDGNQTIFKLVIGGQAADLVAKAPSINCKLHNGKFDCSIFLHAGRRLPGPGNKRVYEYCPNVPPRRNHNEILLHANLAQQSGEAIYGVKGTSPVHDILQIPEMLLLDYMHQVLEGEYTRMLAKWLSGSCPSGVTSLSNGETKKRLARNFCLPPFHMTSKENSDKLKNLENGRQVKSKLCFSMLGSHS
;
A
#
# COMPACT_ATOMS: atom_id res chain seq x y z
N MET A 1 5.75 -13.45 -19.23
CA MET A 1 4.95 -12.27 -19.66
C MET A 1 4.56 -11.50 -18.40
N SER A 2 4.49 -10.17 -18.39
CA SER A 2 4.19 -9.44 -17.15
C SER A 2 3.12 -8.37 -17.35
N LEU A 3 2.12 -8.37 -16.47
CA LEU A 3 0.98 -7.45 -16.47
C LEU A 3 0.95 -6.65 -15.16
N TRP A 4 0.87 -5.33 -15.26
CA TRP A 4 0.87 -4.42 -14.12
C TRP A 4 -0.26 -3.39 -14.28
N PRO A 5 -1.43 -3.64 -13.70
CA PRO A 5 -2.52 -2.67 -13.68
C PRO A 5 -2.38 -1.70 -12.49
N ILE A 6 -2.77 -0.45 -12.73
CA ILE A 6 -3.21 0.49 -11.69
C ILE A 6 -4.73 0.44 -11.69
N GLN A 7 -5.31 -0.18 -10.67
CA GLN A 7 -6.76 -0.28 -10.50
C GLN A 7 -7.20 0.78 -9.50
N SER A 8 -8.32 1.44 -9.75
CA SER A 8 -8.84 2.45 -8.83
C SER A 8 -10.32 2.22 -8.54
N PHE A 9 -10.76 2.64 -7.36
CA PHE A 9 -12.15 2.57 -6.94
C PHE A 9 -12.52 3.78 -6.09
N ILE A 10 -13.80 4.15 -6.15
CA ILE A 10 -14.38 5.23 -5.36
C ILE A 10 -14.73 4.66 -3.98
N ALA A 11 -14.11 5.18 -2.93
CA ALA A 11 -14.20 4.64 -1.57
C ALA A 11 -15.59 4.83 -0.94
N GLU A 12 -16.36 5.81 -1.42
CA GLU A 12 -17.73 6.09 -0.99
C GLU A 12 -18.75 5.06 -1.50
N MET A 13 -18.39 4.22 -2.48
CA MET A 13 -19.29 3.18 -2.95
C MET A 13 -19.49 2.10 -1.88
N PRO A 14 -20.72 1.57 -1.72
CA PRO A 14 -20.96 0.39 -0.90
C PRO A 14 -20.01 -0.75 -1.29
N PRO A 15 -19.44 -1.52 -0.34
CA PRO A 15 -18.44 -2.54 -0.65
C PRO A 15 -18.84 -3.53 -1.76
N HIS A 16 -20.09 -3.98 -1.76
CA HIS A 16 -20.60 -4.92 -2.77
C HIS A 16 -20.67 -4.33 -4.19
N LEU A 17 -20.74 -2.99 -4.31
CA LEU A 17 -20.65 -2.28 -5.58
C LEU A 17 -19.21 -1.90 -5.91
N GLY A 18 -18.46 -1.37 -4.94
CA GLY A 18 -17.10 -0.89 -5.13
C GLY A 18 -16.12 -1.99 -5.56
N TYR A 19 -16.34 -3.23 -5.12
CA TYR A 19 -15.52 -4.38 -5.52
C TYR A 19 -16.08 -5.14 -6.74
N SER A 20 -17.17 -4.68 -7.34
CA SER A 20 -17.67 -5.25 -8.59
C SER A 20 -16.73 -4.89 -9.73
N PHE A 21 -16.38 -5.84 -10.60
CA PHE A 21 -15.56 -5.60 -11.79
C PHE A 21 -16.10 -4.46 -12.68
N LYS A 22 -17.41 -4.22 -12.67
CA LYS A 22 -18.04 -3.13 -13.44
C LYS A 22 -17.69 -1.74 -12.92
N ASN A 23 -17.28 -1.63 -11.67
CA ASN A 23 -17.01 -0.36 -10.98
C ASN A 23 -15.51 -0.20 -10.62
N ILE A 24 -14.66 -1.14 -11.01
CA ILE A 24 -13.21 -1.02 -10.91
C ILE A 24 -12.71 -0.27 -12.15
N LEU A 25 -12.05 0.86 -11.91
CA LEU A 25 -11.44 1.65 -12.96
C LEU A 25 -10.04 1.11 -13.24
N VAL A 26 -9.70 0.84 -14.50
CA VAL A 26 -8.32 0.57 -14.90
C VAL A 26 -7.67 1.90 -15.27
N SER A 27 -7.02 2.54 -14.30
CA SER A 27 -6.41 3.86 -14.45
C SER A 27 -5.04 3.82 -15.12
N GLY A 28 -4.44 2.63 -15.22
CA GLY A 28 -3.19 2.42 -15.95
C GLY A 28 -2.99 0.94 -16.22
N LEU A 29 -2.36 0.62 -17.34
CA LEU A 29 -2.06 -0.75 -17.73
C LEU A 29 -0.70 -0.83 -18.39
N TRP A 30 0.19 -1.63 -17.81
CA TRP A 30 1.43 -2.03 -18.46
C TRP A 30 1.40 -3.50 -18.81
N TYR A 31 1.82 -3.80 -20.04
CA TYR A 31 1.99 -5.15 -20.54
C TYR A 31 3.34 -5.27 -21.24
N GLY A 32 4.17 -6.21 -20.82
CA GLY A 32 5.47 -6.41 -21.45
C GLY A 32 6.24 -7.61 -20.91
N MET A 33 7.40 -7.86 -21.52
CA MET A 33 8.29 -8.96 -21.12
C MET A 33 9.01 -8.70 -19.79
N LYS A 34 9.13 -7.43 -19.40
CA LYS A 34 9.79 -6.98 -18.18
C LYS A 34 8.81 -6.13 -17.36
N LYS A 35 9.11 -6.01 -16.07
CA LYS A 35 8.45 -5.04 -15.17
C LYS A 35 8.58 -3.62 -15.73
N PRO A 36 7.56 -2.76 -15.55
CA PRO A 36 7.64 -1.38 -15.98
C PRO A 36 8.77 -0.64 -15.28
N GLU A 37 9.31 0.38 -15.94
CA GLU A 37 10.01 1.43 -15.22
C GLU A 37 8.98 2.20 -14.40
N MET A 38 8.93 1.91 -13.09
CA MET A 38 7.80 2.31 -12.25
C MET A 38 7.61 3.83 -12.16
N LYS A 39 8.71 4.61 -12.20
CA LYS A 39 8.62 6.07 -12.22
C LYS A 39 7.87 6.56 -13.46
N VAL A 40 8.29 6.14 -14.65
CA VAL A 40 7.62 6.53 -15.91
C VAL A 40 6.18 6.04 -15.94
N PHE A 41 5.94 4.78 -15.56
CA PHE A 41 4.61 4.19 -15.59
C PHE A 41 3.60 4.93 -14.69
N GLN A 42 4.02 5.36 -13.51
CA GLN A 42 3.15 6.06 -12.57
C GLN A 42 3.02 7.56 -12.85
N ASN A 43 4.01 8.17 -13.51
CA ASN A 43 4.04 9.62 -13.69
C ASN A 43 2.79 10.14 -14.39
N HIS A 44 2.36 9.49 -15.47
CA HIS A 44 1.14 9.89 -16.18
C HIS A 44 -0.12 9.79 -15.31
N PHE A 45 -0.25 8.71 -14.53
CA PHE A 45 -1.37 8.55 -13.60
C PHE A 45 -1.37 9.65 -12.53
N VAL A 46 -0.20 9.95 -11.95
CA VAL A 46 -0.06 10.96 -10.90
C VAL A 46 -0.40 12.36 -11.41
N GLU A 47 0.07 12.73 -12.59
CA GLU A 47 -0.22 14.06 -13.17
C GLU A 47 -1.71 14.23 -13.51
N GLN A 48 -2.36 13.17 -14.00
CA GLN A 48 -3.82 13.18 -14.19
C GLN A 48 -4.57 13.31 -12.86
N VAL A 49 -4.15 12.58 -11.84
CA VAL A 49 -4.73 12.67 -10.49
C VAL A 49 -4.57 14.08 -9.92
N LYS A 50 -3.38 14.69 -10.04
CA LYS A 50 -3.12 16.06 -9.56
C LYS A 50 -4.06 17.07 -10.23
N THR A 51 -4.27 16.94 -11.54
CA THR A 51 -5.23 17.77 -12.27
C THR A 51 -6.66 17.59 -11.77
N LEU A 52 -7.06 16.38 -11.33
CA LEU A 52 -8.39 16.11 -10.78
C LEU A 52 -8.53 16.48 -9.29
N GLN A 53 -7.41 16.62 -8.59
CA GLN A 53 -7.36 17.17 -7.23
C GLN A 53 -7.61 18.68 -7.25
N ASP A 54 -7.23 19.34 -8.36
CA ASP A 54 -7.72 20.65 -8.72
C ASP A 54 -9.18 20.50 -9.19
N SER A 55 -10.09 21.25 -8.57
CA SER A 55 -11.54 21.04 -8.74
C SER A 55 -11.94 21.03 -10.21
N PHE A 56 -12.80 20.08 -10.62
CA PHE A 56 -13.34 19.97 -11.97
C PHE A 56 -14.86 20.07 -11.94
N TRP A 57 -15.50 20.42 -13.05
CA TRP A 57 -16.96 20.51 -13.12
C TRP A 57 -17.51 19.42 -14.05
N LEU A 58 -18.69 18.91 -13.72
CA LEU A 58 -19.48 18.03 -14.57
C LEU A 58 -20.91 18.55 -14.64
N GLU A 59 -21.54 18.40 -15.79
CA GLU A 59 -22.97 18.65 -15.95
C GLU A 59 -23.74 17.36 -15.67
N LEU A 60 -24.60 17.39 -14.65
CA LEU A 60 -25.45 16.29 -14.23
C LEU A 60 -26.89 16.78 -14.19
N ASP A 61 -27.76 16.14 -14.97
CA ASP A 61 -29.19 16.47 -15.06
C ASP A 61 -29.45 17.98 -15.30
N GLY A 62 -28.66 18.60 -16.18
CA GLY A 62 -28.75 20.02 -16.54
C GLY A 62 -28.18 20.99 -15.49
N ASN A 63 -27.54 20.49 -14.42
CA ASN A 63 -26.88 21.30 -13.41
C ASN A 63 -25.36 21.10 -13.43
N GLN A 64 -24.62 22.20 -13.39
CA GLN A 64 -23.17 22.14 -13.19
C GLN A 64 -22.86 21.86 -11.72
N THR A 65 -22.16 20.76 -11.47
CA THR A 65 -21.68 20.35 -10.14
C THR A 65 -20.16 20.35 -10.15
N ILE A 66 -19.55 20.93 -9.12
CA ILE A 66 -18.10 20.96 -8.95
C ILE A 66 -17.68 19.72 -8.14
N PHE A 67 -16.71 19.00 -8.64
CA PHE A 67 -16.11 17.83 -8.02
C PHE A 67 -14.66 18.11 -7.63
N LYS A 68 -14.21 17.42 -6.59
CA LYS A 68 -12.81 17.40 -6.19
C LYS A 68 -12.40 15.98 -5.84
N LEU A 69 -11.35 15.48 -6.50
CA LEU A 69 -10.76 14.19 -6.18
C LEU A 69 -9.89 14.31 -4.93
N VAL A 70 -10.01 13.35 -4.03
CA VAL A 70 -9.13 13.18 -2.88
C VAL A 70 -8.54 11.77 -2.97
N ILE A 71 -7.25 11.59 -2.72
CA ILE A 71 -6.68 10.24 -2.66
C ILE A 71 -6.96 9.64 -1.28
N GLY A 72 -7.55 8.45 -1.26
CA GLY A 72 -7.83 7.69 -0.04
C GLY A 72 -6.67 6.79 0.40
N GLY A 73 -5.83 6.38 -0.54
CA GLY A 73 -4.61 5.63 -0.28
C GLY A 73 -4.27 4.62 -1.38
N GLN A 74 -3.09 4.02 -1.26
CA GLN A 74 -2.59 2.98 -2.15
C GLN A 74 -2.56 1.62 -1.43
N ALA A 75 -3.28 0.63 -1.96
CA ALA A 75 -3.05 -0.78 -1.63
C ALA A 75 -2.10 -1.41 -2.65
N ALA A 76 -1.18 -2.27 -2.24
CA ALA A 76 -0.35 -2.99 -3.20
C ALA A 76 0.20 -4.26 -2.56
N ASP A 77 0.36 -5.30 -3.35
CA ASP A 77 1.14 -6.46 -2.95
C ASP A 77 2.59 -6.04 -2.66
N LEU A 78 3.37 -6.88 -1.96
CA LEU A 78 4.74 -6.51 -1.59
C LEU A 78 5.68 -6.32 -2.79
N VAL A 79 5.41 -6.98 -3.91
CA VAL A 79 6.24 -6.94 -5.11
C VAL A 79 6.05 -5.64 -5.87
N ALA A 80 4.83 -5.09 -5.88
CA ALA A 80 4.48 -3.81 -6.49
C ALA A 80 4.64 -2.62 -5.53
N LYS A 81 4.43 -2.82 -4.22
CA LYS A 81 4.51 -1.76 -3.20
C LYS A 81 5.87 -1.09 -3.19
N ALA A 82 6.96 -1.88 -3.05
CA ALA A 82 8.29 -1.29 -2.92
C ALA A 82 8.77 -0.57 -4.19
N PRO A 83 8.59 -1.11 -5.41
CA PRO A 83 8.84 -0.33 -6.63
C PRO A 83 7.99 0.93 -6.73
N SER A 84 6.72 0.88 -6.32
CA SER A 84 5.80 2.04 -6.34
C SER A 84 6.37 3.23 -5.59
N ILE A 85 6.77 3.02 -4.34
CA ILE A 85 7.33 4.08 -3.48
C ILE A 85 8.86 4.20 -3.61
N ASN A 86 9.42 3.63 -4.68
CA ASN A 86 10.85 3.55 -4.96
C ASN A 86 11.73 3.13 -3.74
N CYS A 87 11.27 2.14 -2.98
CA CYS A 87 11.99 1.54 -1.85
C CYS A 87 12.59 0.16 -2.21
N LYS A 88 13.45 -0.35 -1.32
CA LYS A 88 13.92 -1.74 -1.35
C LYS A 88 12.75 -2.69 -1.09
N LEU A 89 12.77 -3.84 -1.75
CA LEU A 89 11.80 -4.92 -1.56
C LEU A 89 11.87 -5.51 -0.14
N HIS A 90 10.97 -6.44 0.16
CA HIS A 90 10.79 -7.14 1.45
C HIS A 90 12.03 -7.90 2.00
N ASN A 91 13.18 -7.79 1.34
CA ASN A 91 14.47 -8.37 1.72
C ASN A 91 15.54 -7.31 2.03
N GLY A 92 15.18 -6.03 1.99
CA GLY A 92 16.04 -4.90 2.35
C GLY A 92 16.30 -4.82 3.85
N LYS A 93 17.41 -4.19 4.26
CA LYS A 93 17.70 -3.97 5.70
C LYS A 93 16.62 -3.13 6.39
N PHE A 94 16.03 -2.18 5.66
CA PHE A 94 14.98 -1.27 6.15
C PHE A 94 13.80 -1.28 5.18
N ASP A 95 13.17 -2.44 4.99
CA ASP A 95 12.10 -2.67 4.02
C ASP A 95 10.70 -2.32 4.53
N CYS A 96 10.50 -2.24 5.86
CA CYS A 96 9.22 -1.83 6.42
C CYS A 96 8.89 -0.39 6.03
N SER A 97 7.72 -0.18 5.43
CA SER A 97 7.25 1.16 5.06
C SER A 97 6.76 1.98 6.25
N ILE A 98 6.38 1.33 7.36
CA ILE A 98 5.77 1.99 8.53
C ILE A 98 6.83 2.37 9.57
N PHE A 99 7.77 1.48 9.84
CA PHE A 99 8.76 1.64 10.91
C PHE A 99 10.18 1.68 10.35
N LEU A 100 11.03 2.45 11.03
CA LEU A 100 12.47 2.48 10.80
C LEU A 100 13.14 1.37 11.63
N HIS A 101 12.92 0.12 11.20
CA HIS A 101 13.47 -1.06 11.87
C HIS A 101 14.46 -1.77 10.96
N ALA A 102 15.64 -2.10 11.48
CA ALA A 102 16.65 -2.85 10.73
C ALA A 102 16.40 -4.37 10.86
N GLY A 103 16.13 -5.04 9.74
CA GLY A 103 16.03 -6.49 9.70
C GLY A 103 17.40 -7.18 9.74
N ARG A 104 17.55 -8.20 10.61
CA ARG A 104 18.73 -9.06 10.66
C ARG A 104 18.69 -10.06 9.51
N ARG A 105 19.79 -10.18 8.77
CA ARG A 105 19.95 -11.20 7.72
C ARG A 105 20.12 -12.58 8.37
N LEU A 106 19.35 -13.56 7.90
CA LEU A 106 19.53 -14.95 8.32
C LEU A 106 20.66 -15.62 7.53
N PRO A 107 21.40 -16.57 8.14
CA PRO A 107 22.33 -17.41 7.41
C PRO A 107 21.57 -18.32 6.42
N GLY A 108 22.19 -18.64 5.29
CA GLY A 108 21.63 -19.51 4.26
C GLY A 108 21.40 -18.82 2.91
N PRO A 109 20.82 -19.55 1.94
CA PRO A 109 20.64 -19.05 0.58
C PRO A 109 19.62 -17.90 0.52
N GLY A 110 19.96 -16.88 -0.28
CA GLY A 110 19.14 -15.69 -0.51
C GLY A 110 19.40 -14.54 0.47
N ASN A 111 18.51 -13.55 0.42
CA ASN A 111 18.54 -12.35 1.26
C ASN A 111 17.37 -12.37 2.26
N LYS A 112 17.18 -13.48 2.97
CA LYS A 112 16.12 -13.57 3.99
C LYS A 112 16.48 -12.69 5.18
N ARG A 113 15.53 -11.87 5.63
CA ARG A 113 15.67 -11.02 6.81
C ARG A 113 14.52 -11.26 7.78
N VAL A 114 14.82 -11.12 9.06
CA VAL A 114 13.84 -11.17 10.13
C VAL A 114 13.95 -9.92 10.98
N TYR A 115 12.79 -9.45 11.45
CA TYR A 115 12.72 -8.42 12.47
C TYR A 115 12.81 -9.10 13.83
N GLU A 116 13.82 -8.74 14.60
CA GLU A 116 13.96 -9.25 15.96
C GLU A 116 12.89 -8.63 16.85
N TYR A 117 12.49 -9.38 17.87
CA TYR A 117 11.61 -8.82 18.88
C TYR A 117 12.35 -7.68 19.59
N CYS A 118 11.77 -6.49 19.54
CA CYS A 118 12.26 -5.34 20.27
C CYS A 118 11.24 -4.98 21.37
N PRO A 119 11.64 -4.86 22.64
CA PRO A 119 10.73 -4.45 23.71
C PRO A 119 10.22 -3.02 23.51
N ASN A 120 11.01 -2.17 22.86
CA ASN A 120 10.62 -0.82 22.47
C ASN A 120 10.12 -0.80 21.02
N VAL A 121 8.99 -0.14 20.78
CA VAL A 121 8.48 0.03 19.41
C VAL A 121 9.52 0.82 18.60
N PRO A 122 9.98 0.31 17.45
CA PRO A 122 10.91 1.05 16.60
C PRO A 122 10.31 2.39 16.16
N PRO A 123 11.15 3.40 15.84
CA PRO A 123 10.66 4.70 15.38
C PRO A 123 9.71 4.53 14.18
N ARG A 124 8.57 5.21 14.19
CA ARG A 124 7.66 5.26 13.04
C ARG A 124 8.24 6.22 12.01
N ARG A 125 8.21 5.84 10.73
CA ARG A 125 8.59 6.75 9.64
C ARG A 125 7.56 7.87 9.52
N ASN A 126 8.01 9.04 9.09
CA ASN A 126 7.12 10.12 8.69
C ASN A 126 7.32 10.50 7.21
N HIS A 127 6.32 11.16 6.63
CA HIS A 127 6.34 11.51 5.20
C HIS A 127 7.50 12.43 4.84
N ASN A 128 7.78 13.45 5.66
CA ASN A 128 8.85 14.41 5.40
C ASN A 128 10.25 13.76 5.42
N GLU A 129 10.49 12.84 6.36
CA GLU A 129 11.70 12.01 6.42
C GLU A 129 11.82 11.11 5.19
N ILE A 130 10.72 10.54 4.70
CA ILE A 130 10.74 9.73 3.48
C ILE A 130 11.14 10.59 2.28
N LEU A 131 10.60 11.81 2.15
CA LEU A 131 11.01 12.75 1.11
C LEU A 131 12.49 13.14 1.24
N LEU A 132 12.96 13.41 2.47
CA LEU A 132 14.37 13.70 2.73
C LEU A 132 15.28 12.53 2.32
N HIS A 133 14.97 11.31 2.77
CA HIS A 133 15.72 10.11 2.41
C HIS A 133 15.68 9.84 0.91
N ALA A 134 14.54 10.10 0.25
CA ALA A 134 14.40 9.98 -1.20
C ALA A 134 15.31 10.95 -1.95
N ASN A 135 15.36 12.22 -1.52
CA ASN A 135 16.24 13.23 -2.13
C ASN A 135 17.72 12.89 -1.92
N LEU A 136 18.10 12.53 -0.69
CA LEU A 136 19.48 12.11 -0.38
C LEU A 136 19.88 10.89 -1.18
N ALA A 137 19.01 9.88 -1.30
CA ALA A 137 19.27 8.69 -2.09
C ALA A 137 19.40 8.96 -3.60
N GLN A 138 18.60 9.90 -4.12
CA GLN A 138 18.66 10.33 -5.50
C GLN A 138 19.98 11.06 -5.81
N GLN A 139 20.50 11.83 -4.86
CA GLN A 139 21.77 12.56 -4.98
C GLN A 139 22.99 11.66 -4.81
N SER A 140 22.97 10.75 -3.83
CA SER A 140 24.11 9.86 -3.54
C SER A 140 24.18 8.65 -4.47
N GLY A 141 23.07 8.27 -5.10
CA GLY A 141 22.93 7.01 -5.83
C GLY A 141 22.81 5.78 -4.92
N GLU A 142 22.82 5.96 -3.60
CA GLU A 142 22.71 4.89 -2.61
C GLU A 142 21.39 4.93 -1.85
N ALA A 143 20.90 3.77 -1.42
CA ALA A 143 19.64 3.71 -0.70
C ALA A 143 19.79 4.17 0.75
N ILE A 144 19.03 5.19 1.15
CA ILE A 144 18.99 5.74 2.51
C ILE A 144 17.83 5.12 3.27
N TYR A 145 18.12 4.35 4.33
CA TYR A 145 17.11 3.62 5.12
C TYR A 145 16.09 2.84 4.27
N GLY A 146 16.57 2.22 3.20
CA GLY A 146 15.76 1.42 2.28
C GLY A 146 15.01 2.23 1.22
N VAL A 147 14.99 3.56 1.28
CA VAL A 147 14.49 4.43 0.21
C VAL A 147 15.57 4.57 -0.86
N LYS A 148 15.24 4.35 -2.14
CA LYS A 148 16.21 4.36 -3.25
C LYS A 148 16.22 5.67 -4.04
N GLY A 149 15.24 6.54 -3.82
CA GLY A 149 15.08 7.79 -4.55
C GLY A 149 13.64 8.29 -4.51
N THR A 150 13.36 9.36 -5.23
CA THR A 150 12.00 9.91 -5.40
C THR A 150 11.11 8.99 -6.22
N SER A 151 9.79 9.10 -6.03
CA SER A 151 8.75 8.44 -6.82
C SER A 151 7.60 9.40 -7.10
N PRO A 152 6.95 9.35 -8.28
CA PRO A 152 5.80 10.21 -8.56
C PRO A 152 4.70 10.13 -7.51
N VAL A 153 4.44 8.95 -6.95
CA VAL A 153 3.37 8.78 -5.93
C VAL A 153 3.63 9.56 -4.64
N HIS A 154 4.85 10.03 -4.39
CA HIS A 154 5.13 10.91 -3.25
C HIS A 154 4.35 12.24 -3.32
N ASP A 155 3.96 12.69 -4.52
CA ASP A 155 3.21 13.94 -4.70
C ASP A 155 1.75 13.80 -4.28
N ILE A 156 1.19 12.58 -4.30
CA ILE A 156 -0.23 12.31 -4.06
C ILE A 156 -0.50 11.45 -2.83
N LEU A 157 0.55 10.89 -2.19
CA LEU A 157 0.44 10.04 -1.00
C LEU A 157 1.27 10.58 0.17
N GLN A 158 0.64 10.66 1.34
CA GLN A 158 1.31 10.82 2.63
C GLN A 158 1.75 9.44 3.14
N ILE A 159 3.05 9.16 3.16
CA ILE A 159 3.60 7.85 3.51
C ILE A 159 4.17 7.90 4.93
N PRO A 160 3.89 6.92 5.82
CA PRO A 160 3.17 5.66 5.56
C PRO A 160 1.64 5.70 5.68
N GLU A 161 1.04 6.81 6.09
CA GLU A 161 -0.38 6.91 6.48
C GLU A 161 -1.35 6.47 5.39
N MET A 162 -1.02 6.74 4.13
CA MET A 162 -1.82 6.43 2.95
C MET A 162 -1.38 5.15 2.24
N LEU A 163 -0.47 4.36 2.83
CA LEU A 163 -0.18 3.00 2.37
C LEU A 163 -1.09 1.99 3.07
N LEU A 164 -2.08 1.52 2.32
CA LEU A 164 -3.07 0.57 2.81
C LEU A 164 -2.48 -0.86 2.89
N LEU A 165 -3.00 -1.62 3.84
CA LEU A 165 -2.70 -3.05 3.97
C LEU A 165 -3.40 -3.81 2.85
N ASP A 166 -2.64 -4.59 2.08
CA ASP A 166 -3.22 -5.53 1.13
C ASP A 166 -3.61 -6.80 1.88
N TYR A 167 -4.88 -6.88 2.26
CA TYR A 167 -5.41 -7.98 3.05
C TYR A 167 -5.33 -9.32 2.31
N MET A 168 -5.57 -9.33 1.00
CA MET A 168 -5.57 -10.57 0.21
C MET A 168 -4.18 -11.20 0.19
N HIS A 169 -3.17 -10.44 -0.26
CA HIS A 169 -1.83 -11.00 -0.46
C HIS A 169 -1.01 -11.04 0.84
N GLN A 170 -1.14 -10.04 1.73
CA GLN A 170 -0.31 -9.98 2.93
C GLN A 170 -0.89 -10.78 4.10
N VAL A 171 -2.22 -10.86 4.22
CA VAL A 171 -2.88 -11.56 5.32
C VAL A 171 -3.32 -12.95 4.90
N LEU A 172 -4.22 -13.08 3.93
CA LEU A 172 -4.80 -14.37 3.57
C LEU A 172 -3.77 -15.28 2.88
N GLU A 173 -3.25 -14.86 1.74
CA GLU A 173 -2.27 -15.66 1.00
C GLU A 173 -0.94 -15.75 1.76
N GLY A 174 -0.47 -14.64 2.33
CA GLY A 174 0.79 -14.57 3.07
C GLY A 174 0.75 -15.33 4.40
N GLU A 175 0.07 -14.77 5.39
CA GLU A 175 0.21 -15.26 6.76
C GLU A 175 -0.69 -16.44 7.10
N TYR A 176 -1.95 -16.42 6.67
CA TYR A 176 -2.87 -17.52 6.92
C TYR A 176 -2.40 -18.80 6.25
N THR A 177 -2.02 -18.75 4.96
CA THR A 177 -1.47 -19.92 4.27
C THR A 177 -0.19 -20.43 4.94
N ARG A 178 0.70 -19.53 5.39
CA ARG A 178 1.92 -19.93 6.11
C ARG A 178 1.61 -20.65 7.42
N MET A 179 0.68 -20.11 8.21
CA MET A 179 0.25 -20.74 9.47
C MET A 179 -0.44 -22.08 9.23
N LEU A 180 -1.32 -22.15 8.23
CA LEU A 180 -2.01 -23.38 7.85
C LEU A 180 -1.03 -24.45 7.38
N ALA A 181 -0.07 -24.09 6.53
CA ALA A 181 0.99 -24.99 6.06
C ALA A 181 1.82 -25.53 7.24
N LYS A 182 2.13 -24.68 8.23
CA LYS A 182 2.81 -25.11 9.46
C LYS A 182 1.97 -26.10 10.26
N TRP A 183 0.66 -25.83 10.38
CA TRP A 183 -0.25 -26.69 11.13
C TRP A 183 -0.41 -28.07 10.46
N LEU A 184 -0.56 -28.11 9.13
CA LEU A 184 -0.77 -29.34 8.38
C LEU A 184 0.53 -30.16 8.19
N SER A 185 1.66 -29.50 7.91
CA SER A 185 2.91 -30.19 7.56
C SER A 185 3.90 -30.32 8.73
N GLY A 186 3.59 -29.71 9.88
CA GLY A 186 4.51 -29.60 11.03
C GLY A 186 5.72 -28.70 10.79
N SER A 187 5.87 -28.10 9.60
CA SER A 187 7.03 -27.31 9.20
C SER A 187 6.62 -25.97 8.61
N CYS A 188 7.37 -24.90 8.91
CA CYS A 188 7.17 -23.62 8.25
C CYS A 188 7.88 -23.62 6.89
N PRO A 189 7.22 -23.25 5.77
CA PRO A 189 7.86 -23.11 4.47
C PRO A 189 9.04 -22.13 4.47
N SER A 190 8.98 -21.12 5.34
CA SER A 190 10.06 -20.12 5.51
C SER A 190 11.26 -20.62 6.31
N GLY A 191 11.18 -21.79 6.95
CA GLY A 191 12.19 -22.31 7.88
C GLY A 191 12.30 -21.51 9.19
N VAL A 192 11.48 -20.47 9.37
CA VAL A 192 11.45 -19.64 10.57
C VAL A 192 10.57 -20.33 11.61
N THR A 193 11.20 -21.09 12.51
CA THR A 193 10.61 -21.44 13.79
C THR A 193 10.47 -20.15 14.59
N SER A 194 9.24 -19.64 14.70
CA SER A 194 8.92 -18.52 15.58
C SER A 194 9.40 -18.85 17.00
N LEU A 195 10.56 -18.31 17.40
CA LEU A 195 10.97 -18.22 18.79
C LEU A 195 10.05 -17.19 19.44
N SER A 196 9.05 -17.65 20.19
CA SER A 196 8.62 -17.02 21.45
C SER A 196 7.45 -17.77 22.07
N ASN A 197 7.52 -17.81 23.40
CA ASN A 197 6.66 -18.48 24.36
C ASN A 197 5.15 -18.19 24.19
N GLY A 198 4.32 -18.93 24.94
CA GLY A 198 2.85 -18.93 24.87
C GLY A 198 2.13 -17.57 24.98
N GLU A 199 2.85 -16.49 25.26
CA GLU A 199 2.35 -15.11 25.33
C GLU A 199 2.14 -14.46 23.95
N THR A 200 2.99 -14.77 22.96
CA THR A 200 2.89 -14.24 21.59
C THR A 200 1.68 -14.83 20.86
N LYS A 201 1.35 -16.10 21.12
CA LYS A 201 0.14 -16.76 20.60
C LYS A 201 -1.15 -16.10 21.11
N LYS A 202 -1.19 -15.68 22.39
CA LYS A 202 -2.35 -15.00 22.99
C LYS A 202 -2.59 -13.60 22.44
N ARG A 203 -1.53 -12.90 21.98
CA ARG A 203 -1.65 -11.55 21.40
C ARG A 203 -2.05 -11.55 19.92
N LEU A 204 -1.55 -12.49 19.10
CA LEU A 204 -2.01 -12.62 17.71
C LEU A 204 -3.52 -12.90 17.64
N ALA A 205 -4.04 -13.75 18.52
CA ALA A 205 -5.47 -14.08 18.56
C ALA A 205 -6.38 -12.89 18.91
N ARG A 206 -5.87 -11.87 19.63
CA ARG A 206 -6.65 -10.67 20.01
C ARG A 206 -6.68 -9.58 18.93
N ASN A 207 -5.67 -9.51 18.07
CA ASN A 207 -5.52 -8.40 17.12
C ASN A 207 -5.91 -8.75 15.67
N PHE A 208 -6.16 -10.03 15.36
CA PHE A 208 -6.58 -10.47 14.01
C PHE A 208 -8.10 -10.40 13.77
N CYS A 209 -8.90 -10.10 14.79
CA CYS A 209 -10.37 -10.06 14.68
C CYS A 209 -10.93 -8.65 14.44
N LEU A 210 -10.32 -7.84 13.58
CA LEU A 210 -11.05 -6.75 12.90
C LEU A 210 -10.42 -6.50 11.52
N PRO A 211 -11.18 -6.67 10.41
CA PRO A 211 -10.67 -6.28 9.10
C PRO A 211 -10.44 -4.75 9.07
N PRO A 212 -9.23 -4.26 8.73
CA PRO A 212 -8.90 -2.83 8.77
C PRO A 212 -9.78 -2.00 7.82
N PHE A 213 -10.32 -2.59 6.76
CA PHE A 213 -11.23 -1.93 5.83
C PHE A 213 -12.60 -1.56 6.44
N HIS A 214 -13.02 -2.24 7.51
CA HIS A 214 -14.26 -1.89 8.20
C HIS A 214 -14.12 -0.65 9.09
N MET A 215 -12.89 -0.31 9.52
CA MET A 215 -12.61 0.92 10.27
C MET A 215 -12.57 2.13 9.35
N THR A 216 -11.95 2.01 8.17
CA THR A 216 -11.90 3.11 7.19
C THR A 216 -13.27 3.46 6.61
N SER A 217 -14.16 2.48 6.37
CA SER A 217 -15.51 2.78 5.85
C SER A 217 -16.41 3.47 6.90
N LYS A 218 -16.35 3.05 8.17
CA LYS A 218 -17.13 3.66 9.26
C LYS A 218 -16.67 5.07 9.61
N GLU A 219 -15.36 5.29 9.79
CA GLU A 219 -14.81 6.62 10.10
C GLU A 219 -14.98 7.63 8.95
N ASN A 220 -15.02 7.14 7.70
CA ASN A 220 -15.28 8.01 6.54
C ASN A 220 -16.77 8.32 6.35
N SER A 221 -17.67 7.37 6.63
CA SER A 221 -19.13 7.56 6.64
C SER A 221 -19.55 8.69 7.60
N ASP A 222 -19.02 8.68 8.82
CA ASP A 222 -19.44 9.64 9.86
C ASP A 222 -18.92 11.06 9.61
N LYS A 223 -17.83 11.22 8.85
CA LYS A 223 -17.31 12.53 8.40
C LYS A 223 -18.04 13.11 7.19
N LEU A 224 -18.78 12.29 6.44
CA LEU A 224 -19.48 12.71 5.21
C LEU A 224 -20.89 13.27 5.47
N LYS A 225 -21.51 12.96 6.61
CA LYS A 225 -22.82 13.53 6.99
C LYS A 225 -22.82 15.06 7.21
N ASN A 226 -21.66 15.71 7.15
CA ASN A 226 -21.50 17.15 7.42
C ASN A 226 -21.07 17.99 6.19
N LEU A 227 -21.20 17.50 4.96
CA LEU A 227 -20.75 18.22 3.74
C LEU A 227 -21.85 18.49 2.69
N GLU A 228 -23.13 18.35 3.05
CA GLU A 228 -24.25 18.69 2.16
C GLU A 228 -24.57 20.20 2.06
N ASN A 229 -23.69 21.08 2.54
CA ASN A 229 -23.85 22.52 2.33
C ASN A 229 -22.93 23.03 1.21
N GLY A 230 -23.42 22.89 -0.03
CA GLY A 230 -23.10 23.76 -1.17
C GLY A 230 -22.23 23.15 -2.27
N ARG A 231 -22.82 22.93 -3.46
CA ARG A 231 -22.27 22.81 -4.85
C ARG A 231 -20.95 22.08 -5.13
N GLN A 232 -20.25 21.55 -4.13
CA GLN A 232 -18.94 20.93 -4.23
C GLN A 232 -18.98 19.53 -3.62
N VAL A 233 -18.76 18.52 -4.45
CA VAL A 233 -18.70 17.11 -4.04
C VAL A 233 -17.23 16.69 -3.93
N LYS A 234 -16.87 16.07 -2.81
CA LYS A 234 -15.54 15.48 -2.60
C LYS A 234 -15.66 13.97 -2.66
N SER A 235 -14.86 13.33 -3.52
CA SER A 235 -14.83 11.87 -3.66
C SER A 235 -13.43 11.33 -3.44
N LYS A 236 -13.31 10.20 -2.74
CA LYS A 236 -12.05 9.57 -2.39
C LYS A 236 -11.72 8.44 -3.37
N LEU A 237 -10.60 8.57 -4.05
CA LEU A 237 -10.02 7.54 -4.91
C LEU A 237 -9.00 6.71 -4.13
N CYS A 238 -9.30 5.44 -3.93
CA CYS A 238 -8.29 4.47 -3.53
C CYS A 238 -7.79 3.75 -4.78
N PHE A 239 -6.50 3.48 -4.85
CA PHE A 239 -5.94 2.72 -5.96
C PHE A 239 -5.12 1.54 -5.46
N SER A 240 -5.08 0.48 -6.25
CA SER A 240 -4.22 -0.65 -6.06
C SER A 240 -3.24 -0.82 -7.23
N MET A 241 -2.06 -1.32 -6.90
CA MET A 241 -1.14 -1.86 -7.90
C MET A 241 -0.85 -3.32 -7.61
N LEU A 242 -0.97 -4.12 -8.66
CA LEU A 242 -0.71 -5.55 -8.63
C LEU A 242 0.45 -5.88 -9.55
N GLY A 243 1.42 -6.64 -9.03
CA GLY A 243 2.56 -7.11 -9.79
C GLY A 243 2.40 -8.58 -10.12
N SER A 244 2.16 -8.91 -11.40
CA SER A 244 2.16 -10.31 -11.84
C SER A 244 3.54 -10.71 -12.38
N HIS A 245 4.11 -11.75 -11.77
CA HIS A 245 5.19 -12.53 -12.36
C HIS A 245 4.62 -13.91 -12.71
N SER A 246 4.51 -14.19 -14.01
CA SER A 246 4.45 -15.57 -14.52
C SER A 246 5.84 -16.12 -14.66
#